data_AF-A0A2V5V0I4-F1
#
_entry.id   AF-A0A2V5V0I4-F1
#
_cell.length_a   1.000
_cell.length_b   1.000
_cell.length_c   1.000
_cell.angle_alpha   90.00
_cell.angle_beta   90.00
_cell.angle_gamma   90.00
#
_symmetry.space_group_name_H-M   'P 1'
#
loop_
_entity.id
_entity.type
_entity.pdbx_description
1 polymer ?
#
loop_
_entity_poly.entity_id
_entity_poly.type
_entity_poly.pdbx_seq_one_letter_code
_entity_poly.pdbx_strand_id
1 'polypeptide(L)'
;MEVHYRMHNTGPKVEQAFFFPVERWGKDPDTNTDAKGGDIDHYQISSDGRDLKSTNLPGAKEEGSEMASGQFWQQGLHTIKSWKKSVIPFERNQTREVAISYRARYAESDESVSDDSHISDATFAYSLSPAATWKGPIGKGKIDINILHAEPEDVLIEKPKDRFRKVSDTHYEWTFENLKPKLSDDIRIIAHSKYDSYPTGYSEEDFSRHASYILRGNQYFLGKRNYDVVNIKANPQRELQTPWAEGVEGDGIGESITLDVKRPLPLYALLIRPGYYDYDRKDSWWKNNRVAALEVTLNDEHSFTETIPDERFDEPYVIRVRDYTKPVSKVRLVITGVHRGTQFRDTCISLVQLRAALSQKPEIQPAR
;
A
#
# COMPACT_ATOMS: atom_id res chain seq x y z
N MET A 1 0.59 -6.51 10.47
CA MET A 1 1.51 -6.20 11.59
C MET A 1 1.32 -7.24 12.67
N GLU A 2 2.41 -7.79 13.17
CA GLU A 2 2.43 -8.71 14.31
C GLU A 2 3.44 -8.20 15.32
N VAL A 3 3.05 -8.17 16.60
CA VAL A 3 3.89 -7.67 17.68
C VAL A 3 3.79 -8.63 18.86
N HIS A 4 4.95 -9.08 19.34
CA HIS A 4 5.05 -10.00 20.47
C HIS A 4 5.89 -9.37 21.58
N TYR A 5 5.27 -9.23 22.75
CA TYR A 5 5.96 -8.78 23.96
C TYR A 5 6.08 -9.93 24.95
N ARG A 6 7.21 -9.96 25.66
CA ARG A 6 7.38 -10.78 26.86
C ARG A 6 7.52 -9.83 28.05
N MET A 7 6.50 -9.77 28.89
CA MET A 7 6.37 -8.78 29.96
C MET A 7 6.51 -9.48 31.32
N HIS A 8 7.21 -8.86 32.27
CA HIS A 8 7.47 -9.46 33.58
C HIS A 8 7.10 -8.50 34.72
N ASN A 9 6.33 -8.99 35.68
CA ASN A 9 5.91 -8.23 36.85
C ASN A 9 6.94 -8.34 37.98
N THR A 10 7.73 -7.28 38.18
CA THR A 10 8.69 -7.18 39.30
C THR A 10 8.09 -6.74 40.63
N GLY A 11 6.78 -6.42 40.65
CA GLY A 11 6.06 -5.88 41.80
C GLY A 11 5.06 -6.86 42.41
N PRO A 12 4.11 -6.36 43.25
CA PRO A 12 2.99 -7.16 43.75
C PRO A 12 2.04 -7.56 42.62
N LYS A 13 1.07 -8.44 42.92
CA LYS A 13 -0.03 -8.75 42.01
C LYS A 13 -0.72 -7.46 41.55
N VAL A 14 -0.99 -7.33 40.26
CA VAL A 14 -1.54 -6.11 39.65
C VAL A 14 -2.39 -6.41 38.43
N GLU A 15 -3.45 -5.64 38.24
CA GLU A 15 -4.16 -5.54 36.96
C GLU A 15 -3.58 -4.38 36.17
N GLN A 16 -2.66 -4.68 35.25
CA GLN A 16 -1.93 -3.65 34.52
C GLN A 16 -2.75 -3.18 33.31
N ALA A 17 -3.08 -1.89 33.27
CA ALA A 17 -3.61 -1.27 32.06
C ALA A 17 -2.50 -1.22 31.00
N PHE A 18 -2.80 -1.77 29.82
CA PHE A 18 -1.93 -1.78 28.66
C PHE A 18 -2.53 -0.90 27.58
N PHE A 19 -1.74 0.01 27.01
CA PHE A 19 -2.18 0.97 26.00
C PHE A 19 -1.34 0.79 24.75
N PHE A 20 -1.97 0.35 23.66
CA PHE A 20 -1.34 0.28 22.35
C PHE A 20 -1.62 1.57 21.58
N PRO A 21 -0.58 2.31 21.14
CA PRO A 21 -0.77 3.58 20.43
C PRO A 21 -1.28 3.35 19.01
N VAL A 22 -2.21 4.20 18.57
CA VAL A 22 -2.65 4.31 17.18
C VAL A 22 -2.33 5.72 16.71
N GLU A 23 -1.42 5.85 15.75
CA GLU A 23 -0.97 7.15 15.25
C GLU A 23 -1.98 7.78 14.30
N ARG A 24 -2.08 9.12 14.34
CA ARG A 24 -2.79 9.92 13.35
C ARG A 24 -1.84 10.27 12.22
N TRP A 25 -2.40 10.36 11.02
CA TRP A 25 -1.76 10.96 9.87
C TRP A 25 -2.75 11.85 9.11
N GLY A 26 -2.29 13.00 8.62
CA GLY A 26 -3.11 13.93 7.83
C GLY A 26 -3.70 15.11 8.61
N LYS A 27 -4.39 16.00 7.89
CA LYS A 27 -4.77 17.38 8.27
C LYS A 27 -5.61 17.53 9.56
N ASP A 28 -5.54 18.76 10.05
CA ASP A 28 -6.13 19.42 11.21
C ASP A 28 -7.51 18.87 11.69
N PRO A 29 -7.73 18.68 13.00
CA PRO A 29 -9.06 18.38 13.59
C PRO A 29 -10.19 19.36 13.21
N ASP A 30 -9.90 20.56 12.69
CA ASP A 30 -10.92 21.55 12.32
C ASP A 30 -11.48 21.41 10.90
N THR A 31 -10.95 20.48 10.08
CA THR A 31 -11.56 20.13 8.80
C THR A 31 -12.49 18.93 8.96
N ASN A 32 -13.77 19.11 8.63
CA ASN A 32 -14.85 18.11 8.79
C ASN A 32 -14.75 16.92 7.79
N THR A 33 -13.54 16.66 7.31
CA THR A 33 -13.17 15.60 6.37
C THR A 33 -12.11 14.74 7.04
N ASP A 34 -12.54 13.66 7.70
CA ASP A 34 -11.63 12.65 8.22
C ASP A 34 -10.69 12.21 7.09
N ALA A 35 -9.39 12.39 7.29
CA ALA A 35 -8.37 11.77 6.44
C ALA A 35 -8.65 10.26 6.43
N LYS A 36 -9.08 9.74 5.28
CA LYS A 36 -9.33 8.32 5.06
C LYS A 36 -7.98 7.58 5.07
N GLY A 37 -7.41 7.29 6.24
CA GLY A 37 -6.11 6.58 6.22
C GLY A 37 -5.37 6.29 7.52
N GLY A 38 -5.84 6.69 8.70
CA GLY A 38 -5.07 6.55 9.95
C GLY A 38 -5.49 5.44 10.92
N ASP A 39 -6.53 4.67 10.63
CA ASP A 39 -7.04 3.66 11.56
C ASP A 39 -6.41 2.27 11.33
N ILE A 40 -6.30 1.52 12.42
CA ILE A 40 -5.92 0.11 12.38
C ILE A 40 -7.16 -0.78 12.26
N ASP A 41 -7.13 -1.71 11.32
CA ASP A 41 -8.17 -2.69 11.05
C ASP A 41 -7.81 -4.04 11.68
N HIS A 42 -8.83 -4.85 12.00
CA HIS A 42 -8.67 -6.21 12.54
C HIS A 42 -7.75 -6.30 13.77
N TYR A 43 -7.77 -5.28 14.65
CA TYR A 43 -6.96 -5.28 15.87
C TYR A 43 -7.39 -6.42 16.80
N GLN A 44 -6.43 -7.26 17.16
CA GLN A 44 -6.57 -8.33 18.14
C GLN A 44 -5.41 -8.26 19.13
N ILE A 45 -5.71 -8.60 20.38
CA ILE A 45 -4.71 -8.70 21.45
C ILE A 45 -5.02 -9.93 22.29
N SER A 46 -3.98 -10.70 22.62
CA SER A 46 -4.07 -11.86 23.51
C SER A 46 -2.94 -11.85 24.53
N SER A 47 -3.19 -12.51 25.67
CA SER A 47 -2.18 -12.80 26.69
C SER A 47 -2.12 -14.30 26.92
N ASP A 48 -0.94 -14.88 26.76
CA ASP A 48 -0.68 -16.32 26.87
C ASP A 48 -1.68 -17.16 26.04
N GLY A 49 -1.97 -16.68 24.81
CA GLY A 49 -2.89 -17.30 23.87
C GLY A 49 -4.38 -17.08 24.16
N ARG A 50 -4.75 -16.29 25.18
CA ARG A 50 -6.14 -15.97 25.51
C ARG A 50 -6.48 -14.54 25.09
N ASP A 51 -7.53 -14.38 24.32
CA ASP A 51 -7.97 -13.07 23.83
C ASP A 51 -8.32 -12.12 24.98
N LEU A 52 -7.88 -10.87 24.84
CA LEU A 52 -8.19 -9.79 25.76
C LEU A 52 -9.19 -8.83 25.10
N LYS A 53 -10.09 -8.29 25.92
CA LYS A 53 -10.94 -7.18 25.48
C LYS A 53 -10.08 -5.93 25.30
N SER A 54 -10.38 -5.16 24.26
CA SER A 54 -9.79 -3.85 24.02
C SER A 54 -10.87 -2.78 23.89
N THR A 55 -10.66 -1.62 24.50
CA THR A 55 -11.48 -0.42 24.31
C THR A 55 -10.67 0.68 23.63
N ASN A 56 -11.30 1.45 22.76
CA ASN A 56 -10.66 2.58 22.10
C ASN A 56 -10.79 3.82 22.97
N LEU A 57 -9.67 4.49 23.27
CA LEU A 57 -9.65 5.76 23.99
C LEU A 57 -9.09 6.85 23.08
N PRO A 58 -9.66 8.07 23.08
CA PRO A 58 -9.13 9.17 22.29
C PRO A 58 -7.74 9.59 22.79
N GLY A 59 -6.90 10.05 21.88
CA GLY A 59 -5.66 10.75 22.20
C GLY A 59 -5.91 12.16 22.73
N ALA A 60 -4.84 12.85 23.13
CA ALA A 60 -4.94 14.25 23.50
C ALA A 60 -5.39 15.09 22.29
N LYS A 61 -6.30 16.04 22.50
CA LYS A 61 -6.64 17.03 21.47
C LYS A 61 -5.48 18.01 21.35
N GLU A 62 -4.97 18.23 20.14
CA GLU A 62 -4.07 19.35 19.87
C GLU A 62 -4.88 20.64 19.87
N GLU A 63 -4.33 21.70 20.47
CA GLU A 63 -4.84 23.07 20.31
C GLU A 63 -4.45 23.53 18.89
N GLY A 64 -5.44 23.94 18.09
CA GLY A 64 -5.25 24.33 16.70
C GLY A 64 -4.22 25.45 16.58
N SER A 65 -3.17 25.22 15.81
CA SER A 65 -2.27 26.28 15.37
C SER A 65 -2.88 26.97 14.15
N GLU A 66 -3.18 28.27 14.22
CA GLU A 66 -3.51 29.08 13.04
C GLU A 66 -2.36 29.00 12.02
N MET A 67 -2.49 28.14 11.01
CA MET A 67 -1.57 28.12 9.88
C MET A 67 -2.10 29.00 8.76
N ALA A 68 -1.28 29.96 8.34
CA ALA A 68 -1.59 30.89 7.26
C ALA A 68 -1.78 30.14 5.92
N SER A 69 -2.75 30.61 5.13
CA SER A 69 -3.01 30.08 3.79
C SER A 69 -1.75 30.18 2.91
N GLY A 70 -1.34 29.04 2.35
CA GLY A 70 -0.12 28.90 1.54
C GLY A 70 1.03 28.15 2.23
N GLN A 71 0.94 27.91 3.54
CA GLN A 71 1.83 26.98 4.27
C GLN A 71 1.22 25.57 4.45
N PHE A 72 0.21 25.22 3.63
CA PHE A 72 -0.50 23.93 3.61
C PHE A 72 0.38 22.68 3.39
N TRP A 73 1.69 22.86 3.18
CA TRP A 73 2.59 21.92 2.54
C TRP A 73 3.61 21.25 3.46
N GLN A 74 3.43 21.33 4.79
CA GLN A 74 4.28 20.60 5.74
C GLN A 74 3.59 19.32 6.25
N GLN A 75 4.15 18.18 5.85
CA GLN A 75 4.10 16.92 6.62
C GLN A 75 4.43 17.25 8.09
N GLY A 76 3.48 17.16 9.03
CA GLY A 76 3.84 17.66 10.37
C GLY A 76 2.96 17.44 11.59
N LEU A 77 1.78 16.80 11.53
CA LEU A 77 1.03 16.50 12.76
C LEU A 77 1.11 15.00 13.07
N HIS A 78 2.14 14.64 13.83
CA HIS A 78 2.39 13.28 14.32
C HIS A 78 1.93 13.17 15.76
N THR A 79 0.66 12.89 15.96
CA THR A 79 0.10 12.66 17.30
C THR A 79 -0.57 11.31 17.40
N ILE A 80 -0.59 10.77 18.62
CA ILE A 80 -1.33 9.55 18.91
C ILE A 80 -2.82 9.90 18.82
N LYS A 81 -3.48 9.42 17.75
CA LYS A 81 -4.92 9.59 17.51
C LYS A 81 -5.74 8.99 18.64
N SER A 82 -5.37 7.78 19.03
CA SER A 82 -6.11 6.97 20.00
C SER A 82 -5.23 5.89 20.61
N TRP A 83 -5.74 5.27 21.66
CA TRP A 83 -5.11 4.16 22.36
C TRP A 83 -6.06 2.98 22.40
N LYS A 84 -5.59 1.78 22.04
CA LYS A 84 -6.29 0.53 22.37
C LYS A 84 -5.91 0.15 23.80
N LYS A 85 -6.86 0.28 24.72
CA LYS A 85 -6.68 -0.08 26.13
C LYS A 85 -7.14 -1.51 26.37
N SER A 86 -6.28 -2.31 26.99
CA SER A 86 -6.58 -3.63 27.54
C SER A 86 -6.11 -3.72 28.99
N VAL A 87 -6.56 -4.73 29.71
CA VAL A 87 -6.12 -5.00 31.10
C VAL A 87 -5.47 -6.37 31.13
N ILE A 88 -4.26 -6.44 31.67
CA ILE A 88 -3.45 -7.65 31.75
C ILE A 88 -3.20 -7.98 33.23
N PRO A 89 -3.79 -9.06 33.77
CA PRO A 89 -3.61 -9.42 35.17
C PRO A 89 -2.27 -10.13 35.39
N PHE A 90 -1.39 -9.59 36.21
CA PHE A 90 -0.13 -10.22 36.59
C PHE A 90 -0.15 -10.68 38.05
N GLU A 91 0.21 -11.93 38.29
CA GLU A 91 0.66 -12.37 39.61
C GLU A 91 2.04 -11.80 39.94
N ARG A 92 2.42 -11.82 41.22
CA ARG A 92 3.77 -11.41 41.65
C ARG A 92 4.82 -12.28 40.94
N ASN A 93 5.84 -11.65 40.36
CA ASN A 93 6.95 -12.33 39.67
C ASN A 93 6.51 -13.15 38.43
N GLN A 94 5.32 -12.89 37.87
CA GLN A 94 4.84 -13.58 36.68
C GLN A 94 5.42 -12.95 35.41
N THR A 95 5.78 -13.80 34.44
CA THR A 95 6.02 -13.40 33.06
C THR A 95 4.83 -13.83 32.20
N ARG A 96 4.40 -12.95 31.30
CA ARG A 96 3.37 -13.24 30.30
C ARG A 96 3.84 -12.90 28.90
N GLU A 97 3.30 -13.61 27.94
CA GLU A 97 3.41 -13.29 26.52
C GLU A 97 2.18 -12.51 26.08
N VAL A 98 2.39 -11.39 25.42
CA VAL A 98 1.32 -10.56 24.87
C VAL A 98 1.53 -10.49 23.36
N ALA A 99 0.54 -10.92 22.60
CA ALA A 99 0.57 -10.88 21.15
C ALA A 99 -0.49 -9.90 20.64
N ILE A 100 -0.11 -9.10 19.65
CA ILE A 100 -0.98 -8.15 18.97
C ILE A 100 -0.88 -8.37 17.48
N SER A 101 -2.02 -8.42 16.80
CA SER A 101 -2.11 -8.42 15.35
C SER A 101 -3.07 -7.34 14.88
N TYR A 102 -2.73 -6.69 13.77
CA TYR A 102 -3.58 -5.69 13.12
C TYR A 102 -3.12 -5.43 11.69
N ARG A 103 -4.00 -4.80 10.90
CA ARG A 103 -3.66 -4.19 9.61
C ARG A 103 -3.64 -2.67 9.78
N ALA A 104 -2.64 -2.02 9.22
CA ALA A 104 -2.58 -0.57 9.14
C ALA A 104 -2.49 -0.19 7.67
N ARG A 105 -3.29 0.81 7.26
CA ARG A 105 -3.16 1.41 5.94
C ARG A 105 -1.96 2.35 5.94
N TYR A 106 -1.37 2.54 4.76
CA TYR A 106 -0.44 3.64 4.58
C TYR A 106 -1.19 4.96 4.67
N ALA A 107 -0.55 5.92 5.30
CA ALA A 107 -1.01 7.28 5.35
C ALA A 107 -0.57 8.01 4.10
N GLU A 108 -1.53 8.50 3.33
CA GLU A 108 -1.33 9.23 2.10
C GLU A 108 -2.40 10.33 2.01
N SER A 109 -2.03 11.47 1.46
CA SER A 109 -2.96 12.51 1.02
C SER A 109 -2.94 12.62 -0.49
N ASP A 110 -4.13 12.69 -1.06
CA ASP A 110 -4.39 12.99 -2.46
C ASP A 110 -5.06 14.36 -2.52
N GLU A 111 -4.45 15.29 -3.25
CA GLU A 111 -5.02 16.59 -3.56
C GLU A 111 -5.15 16.74 -5.07
N SER A 112 -6.33 17.11 -5.55
CA SER A 112 -6.60 17.31 -6.97
C SER A 112 -7.22 18.68 -7.27
N VAL A 113 -6.80 19.25 -8.39
CA VAL A 113 -7.39 20.46 -8.98
C VAL A 113 -7.71 20.14 -10.43
N SER A 114 -9.01 20.08 -10.75
CA SER A 114 -9.48 19.52 -12.02
C SER A 114 -8.93 18.10 -12.23
N ASP A 115 -8.08 17.89 -13.25
CA ASP A 115 -7.47 16.59 -13.56
C ASP A 115 -6.00 16.49 -13.12
N ASP A 116 -5.44 17.55 -12.53
CA ASP A 116 -4.11 17.52 -11.93
C ASP A 116 -4.24 16.86 -10.54
N SER A 117 -3.33 15.95 -10.22
CA SER A 117 -3.32 15.24 -8.94
C SER A 117 -1.93 15.28 -8.30
N HIS A 118 -1.89 15.51 -7.00
CA HIS A 118 -0.70 15.57 -6.17
C HIS A 118 -0.83 14.54 -5.05
N ILE A 119 -0.05 13.48 -5.14
CA ILE A 119 -0.08 12.37 -4.19
C ILE A 119 1.15 12.45 -3.30
N SER A 120 0.95 12.50 -1.98
CA SER A 120 2.03 12.54 -1.00
C SER A 120 2.77 11.20 -0.87
N ASP A 121 3.82 11.15 -0.05
CA ASP A 121 4.46 9.89 0.33
C ASP A 121 3.47 9.01 1.12
N ALA A 122 3.25 7.79 0.65
CA ALA A 122 2.48 6.80 1.39
C ALA A 122 3.33 6.24 2.54
N THR A 123 2.97 6.56 3.77
CA THR A 123 3.85 6.36 4.93
C THR A 123 3.27 5.39 5.96
N PHE A 124 4.12 4.56 6.53
CA PHE A 124 3.83 3.72 7.70
C PHE A 124 4.60 4.21 8.93
N ALA A 125 3.96 4.11 10.09
CA ALA A 125 4.52 4.47 11.39
C ALA A 125 4.39 3.34 12.40
N TYR A 126 5.38 3.28 13.29
CA TYR A 126 5.25 2.56 14.54
C TYR A 126 5.94 3.30 15.69
N SER A 127 5.16 3.65 16.71
CA SER A 127 5.63 4.30 17.94
C SER A 127 6.22 3.30 18.94
N LEU A 128 7.54 3.31 19.11
CA LEU A 128 8.25 2.54 20.11
C LEU A 128 8.50 3.35 21.40
N SER A 129 8.61 4.67 21.27
CA SER A 129 8.90 5.62 22.33
C SER A 129 7.92 5.57 23.53
N PRO A 130 6.61 5.29 23.38
CA PRO A 130 5.73 5.15 24.55
C PRO A 130 6.13 4.02 25.48
N ALA A 131 6.90 3.04 25.01
CA ALA A 131 7.41 1.96 25.85
C ALA A 131 8.44 2.45 26.91
N ALA A 132 8.95 3.67 26.79
CA ALA A 132 9.79 4.30 27.83
C ALA A 132 9.08 4.49 29.18
N THR A 133 7.74 4.39 29.21
CA THR A 133 6.93 4.43 30.44
C THR A 133 7.03 3.16 31.27
N TRP A 134 7.49 2.04 30.69
CA TRP A 134 7.72 0.80 31.42
C TRP A 134 8.98 0.89 32.28
N LYS A 135 8.99 0.12 33.37
CA LYS A 135 10.12 0.10 34.30
C LYS A 135 11.35 -0.55 33.66
N GLY A 136 12.34 0.27 33.33
CA GLY A 136 13.64 -0.18 32.80
C GLY A 136 13.67 -0.28 31.27
N PRO A 137 14.82 -0.68 30.69
CA PRO A 137 14.95 -0.84 29.25
C PRO A 137 14.19 -2.08 28.74
N ILE A 138 13.91 -2.09 27.43
CA ILE A 138 13.52 -3.32 26.73
C ILE A 138 14.77 -4.21 26.66
N GLY A 139 14.75 -5.33 27.38
CA GLY A 139 15.91 -6.18 27.57
C GLY A 139 16.51 -6.70 26.26
N LYS A 140 15.66 -7.19 25.35
CA LYS A 140 16.05 -7.58 23.98
C LYS A 140 14.85 -7.52 23.04
N GLY A 141 15.12 -7.34 21.75
CA GLY A 141 14.08 -7.33 20.73
C GLY A 141 14.62 -7.51 19.32
N LYS A 142 13.71 -7.85 18.41
CA LYS A 142 13.94 -7.92 16.97
C LYS A 142 12.77 -7.24 16.26
N ILE A 143 13.06 -6.47 15.23
CA ILE A 143 12.09 -5.88 14.33
C ILE A 143 12.46 -6.34 12.92
N ASP A 144 11.49 -6.94 12.23
CA ASP A 144 11.60 -7.41 10.86
C ASP A 144 10.69 -6.56 9.97
N ILE A 145 11.24 -6.06 8.86
CA ILE A 145 10.49 -5.39 7.80
C ILE A 145 10.62 -6.24 6.55
N ASN A 146 9.50 -6.82 6.11
CA ASN A 146 9.39 -7.55 4.86
C ASN A 146 8.64 -6.68 3.85
N ILE A 147 9.28 -6.36 2.74
CA ILE A 147 8.72 -5.56 1.66
C ILE A 147 8.09 -6.50 0.64
N LEU A 148 6.77 -6.40 0.50
CA LEU A 148 5.99 -7.12 -0.52
C LEU A 148 5.68 -6.23 -1.74
N HIS A 149 6.30 -5.06 -1.82
CA HIS A 149 6.14 -4.11 -2.90
C HIS A 149 6.85 -4.61 -4.18
N ALA A 150 6.24 -4.40 -5.35
CA ALA A 150 6.85 -4.79 -6.64
C ALA A 150 8.10 -3.96 -7.01
N GLU A 151 8.25 -2.80 -6.38
CA GLU A 151 9.41 -1.92 -6.47
C GLU A 151 10.01 -1.79 -5.08
N PRO A 152 10.68 -2.83 -4.53
CA PRO A 152 11.27 -2.74 -3.20
C PRO A 152 12.31 -1.61 -3.09
N GLU A 153 12.88 -1.18 -4.21
CA GLU A 153 13.76 -0.02 -4.31
C GLU A 153 13.08 1.33 -3.98
N ASP A 154 11.75 1.42 -4.08
CA ASP A 154 10.98 2.62 -3.79
C ASP A 154 10.63 2.76 -2.30
N VAL A 155 10.85 1.70 -1.51
CA VAL A 155 10.59 1.71 -0.06
C VAL A 155 11.78 2.28 0.70
N LEU A 156 11.54 3.31 1.49
CA LEU A 156 12.56 4.01 2.27
C LEU A 156 12.26 3.95 3.77
N ILE A 157 13.18 3.37 4.54
CA ILE A 157 13.19 3.52 6.00
C ILE A 157 13.74 4.91 6.31
N GLU A 158 12.85 5.84 6.64
CA GLU A 158 13.21 7.22 6.97
C GLU A 158 13.86 7.27 8.35
N LYS A 159 13.23 6.64 9.36
CA LYS A 159 13.69 6.63 10.75
C LYS A 159 13.34 5.30 11.44
N PRO A 160 14.19 4.80 12.35
CA PRO A 160 15.61 5.10 12.47
C PRO A 160 16.44 4.32 11.44
N LYS A 161 16.86 4.96 10.34
CA LYS A 161 17.58 4.31 9.23
C LYS A 161 18.81 3.52 9.69
N ASP A 162 19.62 4.09 10.57
CA ASP A 162 20.91 3.49 10.99
C ASP A 162 20.76 2.28 11.93
N ARG A 163 19.54 2.00 12.41
CA ARG A 163 19.27 0.83 13.26
C ARG A 163 18.97 -0.42 12.44
N PHE A 164 18.49 -0.25 11.22
CA PHE A 164 18.10 -1.35 10.35
C PHE A 164 19.26 -1.80 9.47
N ARG A 165 19.58 -3.09 9.56
CA ARG A 165 20.46 -3.77 8.63
C ARG A 165 19.64 -4.25 7.44
N LYS A 166 20.05 -3.87 6.22
CA LYS A 166 19.53 -4.46 4.99
C LYS A 166 20.03 -5.91 4.87
N VAL A 167 19.14 -6.89 4.92
CA VAL A 167 19.44 -8.31 4.72
C VAL A 167 19.33 -8.67 3.24
N SER A 168 18.33 -8.11 2.56
CA SER A 168 18.12 -8.19 1.11
C SER A 168 17.38 -6.94 0.63
N ASP A 169 17.07 -6.84 -0.66
CA ASP A 169 16.25 -5.73 -1.18
C ASP A 169 14.84 -5.72 -0.58
N THR A 170 14.34 -6.86 -0.15
CA THR A 170 12.98 -7.01 0.40
C THR A 170 12.94 -7.25 1.92
N HIS A 171 14.09 -7.30 2.61
CA HIS A 171 14.14 -7.62 4.02
C HIS A 171 15.14 -6.76 4.80
N TYR A 172 14.65 -6.11 5.86
CA TYR A 172 15.45 -5.35 6.80
C TYR A 172 15.23 -5.85 8.22
N GLU A 173 16.29 -5.84 9.02
CA GLU A 173 16.27 -6.31 10.40
C GLU A 173 16.90 -5.32 11.35
N TRP A 174 16.28 -5.13 12.51
CA TRP A 174 16.87 -4.43 13.65
C TRP A 174 16.79 -5.31 14.89
N THR A 175 17.93 -5.79 15.37
CA THR A 175 18.07 -6.46 16.68
C THR A 175 18.69 -5.52 17.69
N PHE A 176 18.20 -5.55 18.92
CA PHE A 176 18.73 -4.71 20.00
C PHE A 176 18.69 -5.41 21.35
N GLU A 177 19.52 -4.92 22.27
CA GLU A 177 19.54 -5.28 23.67
C GLU A 177 19.56 -4.02 24.54
N ASN A 178 18.93 -4.09 25.71
CA ASN A 178 18.86 -3.01 26.70
C ASN A 178 18.43 -1.65 26.10
N LEU A 179 17.50 -1.68 25.14
CA LEU A 179 17.03 -0.47 24.47
C LEU A 179 16.23 0.39 25.45
N LYS A 180 16.59 1.67 25.54
CA LYS A 180 15.80 2.70 26.22
C LYS A 180 15.06 3.48 25.14
N PRO A 181 13.77 3.20 24.88
CA PRO A 181 13.06 3.81 23.76
C PRO A 181 13.03 5.34 23.87
N LYS A 182 13.22 6.01 22.74
CA LYS A 182 13.10 7.46 22.58
C LYS A 182 12.32 7.76 21.31
N LEU A 183 11.91 9.02 21.12
CA LEU A 183 11.28 9.48 19.88
C LEU A 183 12.14 9.19 18.64
N SER A 184 13.47 9.22 18.78
CA SER A 184 14.40 8.87 17.70
C SER A 184 14.39 7.38 17.32
N ASP A 185 13.78 6.52 18.14
CA ASP A 185 13.64 5.08 17.89
C ASP A 185 12.27 4.74 17.27
N ASP A 186 11.38 5.73 17.10
CA ASP A 186 10.10 5.56 16.41
C ASP A 186 10.32 5.31 14.92
N ILE A 187 9.54 4.38 14.37
CA ILE A 187 9.75 3.87 13.02
C ILE A 187 8.87 4.66 12.04
N ARG A 188 9.49 5.02 10.92
CA ARG A 188 8.90 5.70 9.77
C ARG A 188 9.39 5.07 8.49
N ILE A 189 8.45 4.62 7.67
CA ILE A 189 8.72 3.96 6.39
C ILE A 189 7.88 4.62 5.33
N ILE A 190 8.52 5.16 4.30
CA ILE A 190 7.84 5.58 3.07
C ILE A 190 7.72 4.33 2.21
N ALA A 191 6.50 3.83 2.02
CA ALA A 191 6.20 2.64 1.24
C ALA A 191 6.05 2.98 -0.26
N HIS A 192 5.49 4.14 -0.56
CA HIS A 192 5.40 4.67 -1.93
C HIS A 192 5.86 6.12 -1.93
N SER A 193 6.74 6.46 -2.87
CA SER A 193 7.18 7.83 -3.06
C SER A 193 6.06 8.68 -3.64
N LYS A 194 5.96 9.92 -3.16
CA LYS A 194 5.08 10.95 -3.71
C LYS A 194 5.25 11.10 -5.22
N TYR A 195 4.16 11.45 -5.89
CA TYR A 195 4.17 11.72 -7.31
C TYR A 195 3.08 12.71 -7.70
N ASP A 196 3.33 13.42 -8.80
CA ASP A 196 2.34 14.26 -9.44
C ASP A 196 1.82 13.55 -10.70
N SER A 197 0.54 13.72 -10.99
CA SER A 197 -0.10 13.22 -12.21
C SER A 197 -0.77 14.37 -12.94
N TYR A 198 -0.51 14.47 -14.24
CA TYR A 198 -1.07 15.52 -15.10
C TYR A 198 -1.68 14.89 -16.35
N PRO A 199 -2.83 15.36 -16.84
CA PRO A 199 -3.35 14.93 -18.14
C PRO A 199 -2.38 15.38 -19.26
N THR A 200 -2.32 14.62 -20.35
CA THR A 200 -1.50 15.01 -21.52
C THR A 200 -2.13 16.13 -22.38
N GLY A 201 -3.23 16.73 -21.91
CA GLY A 201 -4.03 17.73 -22.61
C GLY A 201 -5.36 17.19 -23.14
N TYR A 202 -6.28 18.10 -23.48
CA TYR A 202 -7.62 17.79 -24.02
C TYR A 202 -7.67 18.07 -25.53
N SER A 203 -7.01 17.26 -26.35
CA SER A 203 -7.27 17.29 -27.79
C SER A 203 -8.41 16.31 -28.14
N GLU A 204 -9.13 16.56 -29.24
CA GLU A 204 -10.18 15.65 -29.72
C GLU A 204 -9.65 14.27 -30.15
N GLU A 205 -8.32 14.08 -30.23
CA GLU A 205 -7.76 12.74 -30.39
C GLU A 205 -8.01 11.90 -29.12
N ASP A 206 -8.61 10.72 -29.28
CA ASP A 206 -8.85 9.73 -28.21
C ASP A 206 -7.60 9.41 -27.38
N PHE A 207 -6.42 9.63 -27.95
CA PHE A 207 -5.11 9.47 -27.31
C PHE A 207 -4.96 10.33 -26.05
N SER A 208 -5.45 11.56 -26.07
CA SER A 208 -5.30 12.54 -24.99
C SER A 208 -6.19 12.24 -23.78
N ARG A 209 -7.35 11.59 -24.01
CA ARG A 209 -8.38 11.37 -22.99
C ARG A 209 -8.04 10.30 -21.95
N HIS A 210 -7.05 9.44 -22.23
CA HIS A 210 -6.72 8.28 -21.38
C HIS A 210 -5.22 8.15 -21.09
N ALA A 211 -4.49 9.26 -21.16
CA ALA A 211 -3.07 9.32 -20.89
C ALA A 211 -2.76 10.39 -19.84
N SER A 212 -1.81 10.06 -18.95
CA SER A 212 -1.30 11.00 -17.96
C SER A 212 0.22 10.94 -17.87
N TYR A 213 0.82 12.10 -17.67
CA TYR A 213 2.20 12.22 -17.24
C TYR A 213 2.29 11.98 -15.74
N ILE A 214 3.18 11.10 -15.31
CA ILE A 214 3.46 10.84 -13.90
C ILE A 214 4.89 11.31 -13.61
N LEU A 215 5.03 12.21 -12.64
CA LEU A 215 6.31 12.78 -12.21
C LEU A 215 6.62 12.30 -10.80
N ARG A 216 7.68 11.49 -10.66
CA ARG A 216 8.11 10.92 -9.37
C ARG A 216 9.57 11.24 -9.14
N GLY A 217 9.84 12.32 -8.40
CA GLY A 217 11.18 12.87 -8.25
C GLY A 217 11.79 13.24 -9.61
N ASN A 218 12.92 12.60 -9.95
CA ASN A 218 13.60 12.79 -11.25
C ASN A 218 13.21 11.72 -12.30
N GLN A 219 12.18 10.91 -12.02
CA GLN A 219 11.64 9.95 -12.97
C GLN A 219 10.34 10.48 -13.57
N TYR A 220 10.20 10.27 -14.88
CA TYR A 220 9.07 10.78 -15.66
C TYR A 220 8.46 9.64 -16.44
N PHE A 221 7.13 9.54 -16.41
CA PHE A 221 6.42 8.46 -17.07
C PHE A 221 5.23 8.95 -17.87
N LEU A 222 4.88 8.19 -18.90
CA LEU A 222 3.62 8.29 -19.61
C LEU A 222 2.79 7.05 -19.30
N GLY A 223 1.73 7.22 -18.51
CA GLY A 223 0.71 6.20 -18.29
C GLY A 223 -0.35 6.28 -19.39
N LYS A 224 -0.69 5.14 -20.01
CA LYS A 224 -1.70 5.11 -21.09
C LYS A 224 -2.48 3.80 -21.15
N ARG A 225 -3.71 3.89 -21.66
CA ARG A 225 -4.57 2.74 -22.00
C ARG A 225 -4.82 2.58 -23.51
N ASN A 226 -3.92 3.11 -24.35
CA ASN A 226 -4.08 3.05 -25.80
C ASN A 226 -3.46 1.78 -26.40
N TYR A 227 -4.28 0.73 -26.44
CA TYR A 227 -4.00 -0.54 -27.09
C TYR A 227 -5.34 -1.16 -27.50
N ASP A 228 -5.32 -1.98 -28.54
CA ASP A 228 -6.46 -2.85 -28.80
C ASP A 228 -6.31 -4.08 -27.92
N VAL A 229 -7.43 -4.57 -27.38
CA VAL A 229 -7.41 -5.82 -26.62
C VAL A 229 -8.08 -6.93 -27.42
N VAL A 230 -7.29 -7.96 -27.69
CA VAL A 230 -7.81 -9.22 -28.20
C VAL A 230 -8.22 -10.08 -27.01
N ASN A 231 -9.39 -10.73 -27.15
CA ASN A 231 -10.03 -11.60 -26.16
C ASN A 231 -10.76 -10.91 -24.99
N ILE A 232 -11.09 -9.61 -25.07
CA ILE A 232 -12.05 -8.99 -24.15
C ILE A 232 -13.48 -9.06 -24.70
N LYS A 233 -14.37 -9.77 -24.01
CA LYS A 233 -15.82 -9.74 -24.25
C LYS A 233 -16.46 -8.62 -23.41
N ALA A 234 -16.21 -7.36 -23.75
CA ALA A 234 -16.91 -6.23 -23.11
C ALA A 234 -18.35 -6.14 -23.65
N ASN A 235 -19.33 -5.89 -22.78
CA ASN A 235 -20.70 -5.63 -23.21
C ASN A 235 -20.80 -4.18 -23.76
N PRO A 236 -21.09 -3.97 -25.06
CA PRO A 236 -21.11 -2.64 -25.66
C PRO A 236 -22.23 -1.72 -25.14
N GLN A 237 -23.25 -2.27 -24.46
CA GLN A 237 -24.40 -1.53 -23.95
C GLN A 237 -24.27 -1.09 -22.49
N ARG A 238 -23.17 -1.44 -21.79
CA ARG A 238 -22.89 -0.95 -20.44
C ARG A 238 -21.68 -0.02 -20.50
N GLU A 239 -21.91 1.27 -20.30
CA GLU A 239 -20.86 2.31 -20.17
C GLU A 239 -19.97 2.16 -18.92
N LEU A 240 -20.25 1.16 -18.06
CA LEU A 240 -19.41 0.84 -16.91
C LEU A 240 -18.24 -0.04 -17.35
N GLN A 241 -17.02 0.28 -16.91
CA GLN A 241 -15.81 -0.54 -17.08
C GLN A 241 -16.04 -1.93 -16.47
N THR A 242 -16.56 -2.86 -17.26
CA THR A 242 -16.75 -4.24 -16.84
C THR A 242 -15.40 -4.94 -16.87
N PRO A 243 -15.01 -5.68 -15.82
CA PRO A 243 -13.78 -6.45 -15.85
C PRO A 243 -13.77 -7.42 -17.01
N TRP A 244 -12.59 -7.69 -17.55
CA TRP A 244 -12.40 -8.91 -18.31
C TRP A 244 -12.57 -10.10 -17.38
N ALA A 245 -13.39 -11.07 -17.79
CA ALA A 245 -13.44 -12.39 -17.21
C ALA A 245 -13.02 -13.40 -18.29
N GLU A 246 -12.22 -14.37 -17.89
CA GLU A 246 -11.69 -15.42 -18.76
C GLU A 246 -12.79 -16.20 -19.51
N GLY A 247 -13.92 -16.47 -18.82
CA GLY A 247 -15.16 -16.94 -19.43
C GLY A 247 -15.17 -18.39 -19.91
N VAL A 248 -14.26 -19.23 -19.41
CA VAL A 248 -14.21 -20.69 -19.59
C VAL A 248 -14.72 -21.42 -18.34
N GLU A 249 -14.90 -22.73 -18.46
CA GLU A 249 -15.18 -23.55 -17.28
C GLU A 249 -13.90 -23.77 -16.47
N GLY A 250 -13.97 -23.54 -15.16
CA GLY A 250 -12.83 -23.73 -14.27
C GLY A 250 -12.33 -22.40 -13.74
N ASP A 251 -11.04 -22.34 -13.40
CA ASP A 251 -10.42 -21.15 -12.81
C ASP A 251 -9.70 -20.27 -13.86
N GLY A 252 -9.76 -20.61 -15.15
CA GLY A 252 -9.12 -19.83 -16.22
C GLY A 252 -7.59 -19.88 -16.28
N ILE A 253 -6.95 -20.88 -15.68
CA ILE A 253 -5.49 -21.08 -15.83
C ILE A 253 -5.19 -21.43 -17.29
N GLY A 254 -4.23 -20.74 -17.89
CA GLY A 254 -3.87 -20.83 -19.32
C GLY A 254 -4.58 -19.80 -20.19
N GLU A 255 -5.64 -19.15 -19.70
CA GLU A 255 -6.33 -18.10 -20.42
C GLU A 255 -5.48 -16.83 -20.49
N SER A 256 -5.66 -16.06 -21.56
CA SER A 256 -4.77 -14.94 -21.84
C SER A 256 -5.42 -13.74 -22.53
N ILE A 257 -4.89 -12.57 -22.20
CA ILE A 257 -5.17 -11.31 -22.88
C ILE A 257 -3.96 -10.96 -23.74
N THR A 258 -4.20 -10.48 -24.97
CA THR A 258 -3.16 -9.89 -25.81
C THR A 258 -3.49 -8.43 -26.11
N LEU A 259 -2.51 -7.56 -25.90
CA LEU A 259 -2.60 -6.13 -26.15
C LEU A 259 -1.76 -5.78 -27.36
N ASP A 260 -2.39 -5.18 -28.37
CA ASP A 260 -1.71 -4.62 -29.54
C ASP A 260 -1.52 -3.11 -29.33
N VAL A 261 -0.28 -2.71 -29.04
CA VAL A 261 0.08 -1.36 -28.61
C VAL A 261 0.26 -0.45 -29.81
N LYS A 262 -0.62 0.53 -29.97
CA LYS A 262 -0.65 1.42 -31.14
C LYS A 262 0.56 2.35 -31.27
N ARG A 263 1.15 2.76 -30.14
CA ARG A 263 2.34 3.61 -30.09
C ARG A 263 3.41 2.94 -29.22
N PRO A 264 4.30 2.11 -29.80
CA PRO A 264 5.31 1.39 -29.03
C PRO A 264 6.30 2.35 -28.35
N LEU A 265 6.52 2.14 -27.06
CA LEU A 265 7.54 2.82 -26.26
C LEU A 265 8.21 1.78 -25.35
N PRO A 266 9.45 2.01 -24.90
CA PRO A 266 10.05 1.21 -23.83
C PRO A 266 9.15 1.25 -22.59
N LEU A 267 8.74 0.07 -22.10
CA LEU A 267 7.88 -0.01 -20.93
C LEU A 267 8.71 0.02 -19.66
N TYR A 268 8.26 0.85 -18.72
CA TYR A 268 8.68 0.77 -17.34
C TYR A 268 7.88 -0.33 -16.63
N ALA A 269 6.56 -0.28 -16.72
CA ALA A 269 5.72 -1.22 -16.00
C ALA A 269 4.38 -1.45 -16.71
N LEU A 270 3.73 -2.55 -16.32
CA LEU A 270 2.30 -2.74 -16.51
C LEU A 270 1.63 -2.49 -15.17
N LEU A 271 0.50 -1.78 -15.18
CA LEU A 271 -0.33 -1.56 -14.01
C LEU A 271 -1.61 -2.34 -14.18
N ILE A 272 -1.94 -3.19 -13.23
CA ILE A 272 -3.09 -4.08 -13.34
C ILE A 272 -4.00 -4.03 -12.12
N ARG A 273 -5.30 -4.28 -12.32
CA ARG A 273 -6.22 -4.64 -11.24
C ARG A 273 -6.59 -6.12 -11.41
N PRO A 274 -5.89 -7.05 -10.73
CA PRO A 274 -5.94 -8.50 -10.96
C PRO A 274 -7.17 -9.18 -10.32
N GLY A 275 -8.35 -8.59 -10.45
CA GLY A 275 -9.59 -9.13 -9.92
C GLY A 275 -10.80 -8.34 -10.38
N TYR A 276 -11.98 -8.75 -9.92
CA TYR A 276 -13.21 -7.98 -10.16
C TYR A 276 -13.23 -6.76 -9.23
N TYR A 277 -12.74 -5.64 -9.74
CA TYR A 277 -12.72 -4.37 -9.05
C TYR A 277 -13.98 -3.56 -9.33
N ASP A 278 -14.73 -3.30 -8.28
CA ASP A 278 -15.91 -2.44 -8.28
C ASP A 278 -15.82 -1.48 -7.09
N TYR A 279 -16.05 -0.19 -7.35
CA TYR A 279 -15.94 0.87 -6.33
C TYR A 279 -17.08 0.80 -5.32
N ASP A 280 -18.30 0.48 -5.79
CA ASP A 280 -19.50 0.42 -4.97
C ASP A 280 -19.70 -0.97 -4.35
N ARG A 281 -19.27 -2.02 -5.06
CA ARG A 281 -19.44 -3.43 -4.68
C ARG A 281 -18.10 -4.11 -4.41
N LYS A 282 -17.45 -3.72 -3.31
CA LYS A 282 -16.14 -4.26 -2.90
C LYS A 282 -16.12 -5.77 -2.66
N ASP A 283 -17.28 -6.37 -2.38
CA ASP A 283 -17.43 -7.82 -2.15
C ASP A 283 -17.17 -8.63 -3.44
N SER A 284 -17.40 -8.05 -4.62
CA SER A 284 -17.14 -8.68 -5.91
C SER A 284 -15.68 -9.12 -6.05
N TRP A 285 -14.73 -8.37 -5.48
CA TRP A 285 -13.31 -8.72 -5.47
C TRP A 285 -13.04 -10.09 -4.83
N TRP A 286 -13.68 -10.35 -3.68
CA TRP A 286 -13.46 -11.57 -2.90
C TRP A 286 -14.33 -12.74 -3.36
N LYS A 287 -15.48 -12.44 -3.98
CA LYS A 287 -16.39 -13.44 -4.53
C LYS A 287 -15.84 -14.11 -5.78
N ASN A 288 -15.11 -13.39 -6.62
CA ASN A 288 -14.50 -13.90 -7.86
C ASN A 288 -13.07 -14.37 -7.63
N ASN A 289 -12.55 -15.16 -8.57
CA ASN A 289 -11.14 -15.50 -8.60
C ASN A 289 -10.32 -14.25 -8.92
N ARG A 290 -9.11 -14.20 -8.35
CA ARG A 290 -8.13 -13.13 -8.55
C ARG A 290 -6.87 -13.75 -9.12
N VAL A 291 -6.12 -13.01 -9.92
CA VAL A 291 -4.89 -13.53 -10.52
C VAL A 291 -3.82 -13.63 -9.44
N ALA A 292 -3.24 -14.81 -9.25
CA ALA A 292 -2.13 -15.05 -8.33
C ALA A 292 -0.76 -15.08 -9.04
N ALA A 293 -0.75 -15.46 -10.32
CA ALA A 293 0.47 -15.45 -11.12
C ALA A 293 0.16 -15.19 -12.60
N LEU A 294 1.04 -14.42 -13.24
CA LEU A 294 1.00 -14.14 -14.67
C LEU A 294 2.32 -14.52 -15.33
N GLU A 295 2.24 -15.11 -16.50
CA GLU A 295 3.34 -15.06 -17.46
C GLU A 295 3.12 -13.88 -18.40
N VAL A 296 4.06 -12.94 -18.42
CA VAL A 296 4.04 -11.75 -19.25
C VAL A 296 5.05 -11.93 -20.37
N THR A 297 4.60 -11.79 -21.62
CA THR A 297 5.47 -11.84 -22.80
C THR A 297 5.40 -10.53 -23.57
N LEU A 298 6.56 -9.91 -23.82
CA LEU A 298 6.73 -8.66 -24.56
C LEU A 298 7.27 -8.96 -25.96
N ASN A 299 6.58 -8.46 -26.99
CA ASN A 299 6.92 -8.62 -28.41
C ASN A 299 7.19 -10.06 -28.86
N ASP A 300 6.60 -11.06 -28.20
CA ASP A 300 6.88 -12.49 -28.42
C ASP A 300 8.36 -12.88 -28.24
N GLU A 301 9.16 -12.03 -27.59
CA GLU A 301 10.63 -12.18 -27.47
C GLU A 301 11.10 -12.33 -26.01
N HIS A 302 10.45 -11.63 -25.08
CA HIS A 302 10.90 -11.56 -23.69
C HIS A 302 9.77 -11.93 -22.75
N SER A 303 9.95 -13.02 -22.02
CA SER A 303 8.95 -13.55 -21.10
C SER A 303 9.47 -13.57 -19.67
N PHE A 304 8.60 -13.21 -18.73
CA PHE A 304 8.87 -13.28 -17.29
C PHE A 304 7.58 -13.59 -16.53
N THR A 305 7.73 -14.11 -15.30
CA THR A 305 6.61 -14.43 -14.43
C THR A 305 6.50 -13.42 -13.31
N GLU A 306 5.28 -13.02 -12.99
CA GLU A 306 4.96 -12.17 -11.84
C GLU A 306 4.06 -12.92 -10.86
N THR A 307 4.34 -12.81 -9.56
CA THR A 307 3.51 -13.40 -8.50
C THR A 307 2.82 -12.28 -7.72
N ILE A 308 1.50 -12.34 -7.67
CA ILE A 308 0.67 -11.26 -7.15
C ILE A 308 0.11 -11.68 -5.78
N PRO A 309 0.27 -10.86 -4.72
CA PRO A 309 -0.26 -11.20 -3.40
C PRO A 309 -1.80 -11.17 -3.37
N ASP A 310 -2.41 -11.96 -2.48
CA ASP A 310 -3.88 -12.02 -2.33
C ASP A 310 -4.41 -10.82 -1.53
N GLU A 311 -4.34 -9.64 -2.13
CA GLU A 311 -4.74 -8.38 -1.52
C GLU A 311 -5.68 -7.61 -2.45
N ARG A 312 -6.56 -6.79 -1.87
CA ARG A 312 -7.33 -5.82 -2.64
C ARG A 312 -6.53 -4.53 -2.68
N PHE A 313 -6.01 -4.20 -3.86
CA PHE A 313 -5.25 -2.98 -4.07
C PHE A 313 -6.19 -1.80 -4.32
N ASP A 314 -6.05 -0.72 -3.54
CA ASP A 314 -6.80 0.52 -3.81
C ASP A 314 -6.25 1.19 -5.10
N GLU A 315 -4.92 1.17 -5.28
CA GLU A 315 -4.23 1.52 -6.53
C GLU A 315 -3.89 0.28 -7.39
N PRO A 316 -3.71 0.39 -8.72
CA PRO A 316 -3.31 -0.76 -9.54
C PRO A 316 -1.97 -1.35 -9.11
N TYR A 317 -1.89 -2.69 -9.10
CA TYR A 317 -0.65 -3.42 -8.85
C TYR A 317 0.35 -3.21 -9.98
N VAL A 318 1.61 -2.93 -9.63
CA VAL A 318 2.68 -2.64 -10.59
C VAL A 318 3.43 -3.93 -10.92
N ILE A 319 3.47 -4.31 -12.19
CA ILE A 319 4.33 -5.36 -12.73
C ILE A 319 5.52 -4.69 -13.41
N ARG A 320 6.72 -4.89 -12.86
CA ARG A 320 7.92 -4.23 -13.37
C ARG A 320 8.46 -4.93 -14.60
N VAL A 321 8.64 -4.15 -15.67
CA VAL A 321 9.42 -4.60 -16.83
C VAL A 321 10.88 -4.29 -16.52
N ARG A 322 11.65 -5.34 -16.22
CA ARG A 322 13.10 -5.28 -15.99
C ARG A 322 13.81 -5.81 -17.24
N ASP A 323 14.98 -5.27 -17.52
CA ASP A 323 15.89 -5.75 -18.58
C ASP A 323 15.33 -5.80 -20.01
N TYR A 324 14.21 -5.11 -20.28
CA TYR A 324 13.64 -4.96 -21.61
C TYR A 324 13.42 -3.48 -21.98
N THR A 325 14.35 -2.94 -22.77
CA THR A 325 14.38 -1.51 -23.12
C THR A 325 13.89 -1.20 -24.54
N LYS A 326 13.55 -2.23 -25.33
CA LYS A 326 13.01 -2.05 -26.68
C LYS A 326 11.58 -1.49 -26.60
N PRO A 327 11.14 -0.70 -27.61
CA PRO A 327 9.73 -0.35 -27.74
C PRO A 327 8.82 -1.58 -27.80
N VAL A 328 7.77 -1.60 -26.97
CA VAL A 328 6.82 -2.72 -26.91
C VAL A 328 5.60 -2.45 -27.78
N SER A 329 5.41 -3.25 -28.82
CA SER A 329 4.24 -3.24 -29.70
C SER A 329 3.20 -4.29 -29.34
N LYS A 330 3.58 -5.34 -28.60
CA LYS A 330 2.68 -6.42 -28.21
C LYS A 330 2.97 -6.88 -26.79
N VAL A 331 1.91 -7.08 -26.01
CA VAL A 331 1.98 -7.66 -24.66
C VAL A 331 1.01 -8.82 -24.59
N ARG A 332 1.48 -9.99 -24.15
CA ARG A 332 0.62 -11.13 -23.81
C ARG A 332 0.69 -11.40 -22.32
N LEU A 333 -0.47 -11.52 -21.68
CA LEU A 333 -0.64 -11.84 -20.26
C LEU A 333 -1.36 -13.18 -20.16
N VAL A 334 -0.70 -14.21 -19.64
CA VAL A 334 -1.27 -15.55 -19.45
C VAL A 334 -1.46 -15.80 -17.95
N ILE A 335 -2.65 -16.24 -17.54
CA ILE A 335 -2.91 -16.63 -16.15
C ILE A 335 -2.22 -17.97 -15.88
N THR A 336 -1.27 -17.99 -14.93
CA THR A 336 -0.58 -19.21 -14.51
C THR A 336 -0.94 -19.64 -13.09
N GLY A 337 -1.64 -18.79 -12.33
CA GLY A 337 -2.09 -19.09 -10.98
C GLY A 337 -3.24 -18.18 -10.53
N VAL A 338 -4.05 -18.67 -9.59
CA VAL A 338 -5.28 -18.02 -9.14
C VAL A 338 -5.43 -18.07 -7.61
N HIS A 339 -5.86 -16.96 -7.02
CA HIS A 339 -6.41 -16.91 -5.67
C HIS A 339 -7.91 -17.16 -5.74
N ARG A 340 -8.36 -18.25 -5.09
CA ARG A 340 -9.75 -18.71 -5.19
C ARG A 340 -10.73 -17.70 -4.58
N GLY A 341 -11.77 -17.37 -5.33
CA GLY A 341 -12.92 -16.62 -4.88
C GLY A 341 -13.86 -17.44 -4.00
N THR A 342 -14.64 -16.77 -3.16
CA THR A 342 -15.57 -17.45 -2.24
C THR A 342 -16.84 -17.97 -2.93
N GLN A 343 -17.15 -17.51 -4.14
CA GLN A 343 -18.42 -17.81 -4.81
C GLN A 343 -18.26 -18.21 -6.28
N PHE A 344 -17.60 -17.38 -7.09
CA PHE A 344 -17.49 -17.54 -8.55
C PHE A 344 -16.10 -18.02 -8.94
N ARG A 345 -15.99 -18.79 -10.03
CA ARG A 345 -14.71 -19.30 -10.56
C ARG A 345 -14.10 -18.42 -11.65
N ASP A 346 -14.83 -17.41 -12.10
CA ASP A 346 -14.34 -16.46 -13.08
C ASP A 346 -13.11 -15.72 -12.54
N THR A 347 -11.98 -15.87 -13.23
CA THR A 347 -10.78 -15.06 -12.96
C THR A 347 -10.85 -13.77 -13.74
N CYS A 348 -10.79 -12.65 -13.03
CA CYS A 348 -11.03 -11.33 -13.61
C CYS A 348 -9.77 -10.46 -13.64
N ILE A 349 -9.69 -9.58 -14.65
CA ILE A 349 -8.75 -8.46 -14.72
C ILE A 349 -9.56 -7.20 -15.04
N SER A 350 -9.70 -6.31 -14.05
CA SER A 350 -10.47 -5.06 -14.19
C SER A 350 -9.74 -3.94 -14.93
N LEU A 351 -8.41 -3.98 -14.91
CA LEU A 351 -7.59 -2.93 -15.51
C LEU A 351 -6.27 -3.50 -16.00
N VAL A 352 -5.85 -3.04 -17.16
CA VAL A 352 -4.44 -3.01 -17.56
C VAL A 352 -4.11 -1.58 -17.97
N GLN A 353 -2.89 -1.13 -17.70
CA GLN A 353 -2.38 0.16 -18.13
C GLN A 353 -0.88 0.01 -18.39
N LEU A 354 -0.39 0.66 -19.43
CA LEU A 354 1.02 0.63 -19.78
C LEU A 354 1.68 1.91 -19.27
N ARG A 355 2.78 1.79 -18.54
CA ARG A 355 3.60 2.90 -18.08
C ARG A 355 4.91 2.87 -18.85
N ALA A 356 5.15 3.87 -19.68
CA ALA A 356 6.42 4.05 -20.38
C ALA A 356 7.31 5.03 -19.62
N ALA A 357 8.63 4.78 -19.59
CA ALA A 357 9.59 5.74 -19.07
C ALA A 357 9.85 6.84 -20.13
N LEU A 358 9.90 8.09 -19.68
CA LEU A 358 10.27 9.23 -20.51
C LEU A 358 11.72 9.63 -20.20
N SER A 359 12.48 9.91 -21.25
CA SER A 359 13.90 10.31 -21.12
C SER A 359 14.07 11.75 -20.64
N GLN A 360 13.00 12.56 -20.68
CA GLN A 360 13.01 13.98 -20.33
C GLN A 360 11.71 14.33 -19.63
N LYS A 361 11.74 15.38 -18.80
CA LYS A 361 10.54 15.92 -18.17
C LYS A 361 9.58 16.41 -19.27
N PRO A 362 8.32 15.96 -19.29
CA PRO A 362 7.35 16.46 -20.26
C PRO A 362 7.01 17.92 -19.97
N GLU A 363 6.63 18.65 -21.02
CA GLU A 363 6.02 19.97 -20.87
C GLU A 363 4.60 19.79 -20.32
N ILE A 364 4.32 20.43 -19.18
CA ILE A 364 3.04 20.34 -18.48
C ILE A 364 2.31 21.67 -18.62
N GLN A 365 1.05 21.60 -19.01
CA GLN A 365 0.11 22.71 -18.91
C GLN A 365 -0.79 22.43 -17.71
N PRO A 366 -0.45 22.96 -16.51
CA PRO A 366 -1.24 22.67 -15.32
C PRO A 366 -2.64 23.25 -15.46
N ALA A 367 -3.61 22.63 -14.78
CA ALA A 367 -4.94 23.17 -14.61
C ALA A 367 -4.86 24.58 -13.99
N ARG A 368 -5.66 25.51 -14.52
CA ARG A 368 -5.70 26.91 -14.07
C ARG A 368 -6.62 27.12 -12.88
#